data_AF-A0A7C7A3S8-F1
#
_entry.id   AF-A0A7C7A3S8-F1
#
_cell.length_a   1.000
_cell.length_b   1.000
_cell.length_c   1.000
_cell.angle_alpha   90.00
_cell.angle_beta   90.00
_cell.angle_gamma   90.00
#
_symmetry.space_group_name_H-M   'P 1'
#
loop_
_entity.id
_entity.type
_entity.pdbx_description
1 polymer ?
#
loop_
_entity_poly.entity_id
_entity_poly.type
_entity_poly.pdbx_seq_one_letter_code
_entity_poly.pdbx_strand_id
1 'polypeptide(L)'
;MIRQWNEESLDHRNALLFAMGVSEVDVKRPIIGIINSWNEMNPGHYPFKDVVEGIKKEIYAAGGLALELPVTGICDGICSNTAGDRYTLPARDMVSSEVETLAELNMLEGMIMLASCDKVVPGMIMAALRVNIPTVMFTGGFMASGEHKGKMITLAHTKQGYAAYIAGDITKREYKDIVR
;
A
#
# COMPACT_ATOMS: atom_id res chain seq x y z
N MET A 1 10.42 1.25 23.68
CA MET A 1 10.33 2.62 23.16
C MET A 1 9.35 3.39 24.02
N ILE A 2 9.75 4.54 24.57
CA ILE A 2 8.87 5.39 25.37
C ILE A 2 8.19 6.34 24.38
N ARG A 3 6.96 6.01 23.95
CA ARG A 3 6.10 6.89 23.16
C ARG A 3 5.34 7.83 24.11
N GLN A 4 6.04 8.77 24.72
CA GLN A 4 5.42 9.76 25.62
C GLN A 4 5.61 11.16 25.08
N TRP A 5 4.49 11.89 24.98
CA TRP A 5 4.50 13.31 24.70
C TRP A 5 4.75 14.09 25.99
N ASN A 6 5.56 15.15 25.93
CA ASN A 6 5.50 16.20 26.96
C ASN A 6 4.38 17.19 26.60
N GLU A 7 4.01 18.07 27.54
CA GLU A 7 2.90 19.03 27.36
C GLU A 7 3.09 19.91 26.12
N GLU A 8 4.27 20.52 25.95
CA GLU A 8 4.57 21.39 24.80
C GLU A 8 4.43 20.66 23.45
N SER A 9 5.03 19.48 23.32
CA SER A 9 4.98 18.68 22.09
C SER A 9 3.57 18.17 21.78
N LEU A 10 2.80 17.84 22.82
CA LEU A 10 1.40 17.45 22.68
C LEU A 10 0.54 18.61 22.18
N ASP A 11 0.72 19.80 22.76
CA ASP A 11 -0.01 21.01 22.36
C ASP A 11 0.35 21.45 20.95
N HIS A 12 1.65 21.38 20.58
CA HIS A 12 2.10 21.67 19.22
C HIS A 12 1.43 20.74 18.20
N ARG A 13 1.43 19.42 18.47
CA ARG A 13 0.74 18.43 17.64
C ARG A 13 -0.75 18.72 17.55
N ASN A 14 -1.41 18.99 18.68
CA ASN A 14 -2.85 19.22 18.72
C ASN A 14 -3.25 20.47 17.95
N ALA A 15 -2.49 21.57 18.06
CA ALA A 15 -2.73 22.79 17.29
C ALA A 15 -2.74 22.53 15.78
N LEU A 16 -1.82 21.69 15.28
CA LEU A 16 -1.76 21.30 13.87
C LEU A 16 -2.91 20.36 13.48
N LEU A 17 -3.32 19.44 14.34
CA LEU A 17 -4.48 18.58 14.11
C LEU A 17 -5.79 19.38 14.09
N PHE A 18 -5.94 20.37 14.97
CA PHE A 18 -7.08 21.28 14.99
C PHE A 18 -7.18 22.11 13.70
N ALA A 19 -6.05 22.53 13.13
CA ALA A 19 -6.02 23.23 11.85
C ALA A 19 -6.55 22.38 10.68
N MET A 20 -6.54 21.04 10.82
CA MET A 20 -7.14 20.10 9.87
C MET A 20 -8.61 19.74 10.21
N GLY A 21 -9.18 20.33 11.26
CA GLY A 21 -10.55 20.10 11.69
C GLY A 21 -10.77 18.90 12.62
N VAL A 22 -9.70 18.32 13.19
CA VAL A 22 -9.84 17.32 14.26
C VAL A 22 -10.45 17.99 15.49
N SER A 23 -11.42 17.35 16.14
CA SER A 23 -12.07 17.93 17.33
C SER A 23 -11.23 17.77 18.60
N GLU A 24 -11.49 18.58 19.63
CA GLU A 24 -10.86 18.45 20.96
C GLU A 24 -11.13 17.09 21.62
N VAL A 25 -12.24 16.44 21.25
CA VAL A 25 -12.59 15.10 21.73
C VAL A 25 -11.74 14.06 21.00
N ASP A 26 -11.62 14.18 19.68
CA ASP A 26 -10.95 13.18 18.85
C ASP A 26 -9.43 13.21 18.98
N VAL A 27 -8.84 14.39 19.25
CA VAL A 27 -7.39 14.53 19.43
C VAL A 27 -6.83 13.76 20.64
N LYS A 28 -7.71 13.38 21.58
CA LYS A 28 -7.38 12.60 22.78
C LYS A 28 -7.44 11.09 22.53
N ARG A 29 -7.95 10.66 21.38
CA ARG A 29 -8.05 9.24 21.01
C ARG A 29 -6.68 8.68 20.60
N PRO A 30 -6.45 7.37 20.75
CA PRO A 30 -5.25 6.74 20.21
C PRO A 30 -5.14 6.93 18.70
N ILE A 31 -3.96 7.35 18.22
CA ILE A 31 -3.76 7.58 16.78
C ILE A 31 -3.45 6.25 16.08
N ILE A 32 -4.35 5.86 15.17
CA ILE A 32 -4.17 4.67 14.32
C ILE A 32 -3.84 5.14 12.90
N GLY A 33 -2.61 4.87 12.47
CA GLY A 33 -2.17 5.20 11.12
C GLY A 33 -2.64 4.13 10.12
N ILE A 34 -3.38 4.55 9.11
CA ILE A 34 -3.69 3.70 7.95
C ILE A 34 -2.60 3.94 6.91
N ILE A 35 -1.63 3.03 6.86
CA ILE A 35 -0.48 3.09 5.96
C ILE A 35 -0.92 2.60 4.58
N ASN A 36 -1.20 3.53 3.67
CA ASN A 36 -1.86 3.21 2.40
C ASN A 36 -0.89 3.28 1.22
N SER A 37 -0.65 2.14 0.55
CA SER A 37 0.18 2.07 -0.66
C SER A 37 -0.60 2.26 -1.96
N TRP A 38 -1.84 2.73 -1.88
CA TRP A 38 -2.67 3.08 -3.04
C TRP A 38 -1.98 4.09 -3.96
N ASN A 39 -2.13 3.87 -5.28
CA ASN A 39 -1.87 4.85 -6.32
C ASN A 39 -2.52 4.40 -7.64
N GLU A 40 -2.60 5.32 -8.60
CA GLU A 40 -3.23 5.08 -9.90
C GLU A 40 -2.36 4.27 -10.87
N MET A 41 -1.10 4.00 -10.51
CA MET A 41 -0.17 3.21 -11.32
C MET A 41 -0.05 1.76 -10.83
N ASN A 42 -0.76 1.33 -9.79
CA ASN A 42 -0.65 -0.03 -9.27
C ASN A 42 -2.01 -0.72 -9.18
N PRO A 43 -2.34 -1.62 -10.13
CA PRO A 43 -3.64 -2.31 -10.13
C PRO A 43 -3.86 -3.18 -8.89
N GLY A 44 -2.79 -3.69 -8.26
CA GLY A 44 -2.91 -4.51 -7.04
C GLY A 44 -3.25 -3.69 -5.80
N HIS A 45 -3.01 -2.38 -5.82
CA HIS A 45 -3.29 -1.47 -4.72
C HIS A 45 -4.46 -0.54 -5.00
N TYR A 46 -4.88 -0.44 -6.27
CA TYR A 46 -5.94 0.46 -6.72
C TYR A 46 -7.25 0.37 -5.92
N PRO A 47 -7.73 -0.82 -5.48
CA PRO A 47 -8.97 -0.94 -4.70
C PRO A 47 -8.89 -0.33 -3.29
N PHE A 48 -7.70 -0.01 -2.77
CA PHE A 48 -7.58 0.50 -1.40
C PHE A 48 -8.28 1.85 -1.19
N LYS A 49 -8.40 2.68 -2.24
CA LYS A 49 -9.16 3.93 -2.20
C LYS A 49 -10.64 3.71 -1.86
N ASP A 50 -11.18 2.53 -2.17
CA ASP A 50 -12.61 2.23 -2.02
C ASP A 50 -12.92 1.67 -0.61
N VAL A 51 -11.91 1.13 0.09
CA VAL A 51 -12.09 0.52 1.42
C VAL A 51 -11.59 1.40 2.56
N VAL A 52 -10.73 2.38 2.29
CA VAL A 52 -10.07 3.17 3.34
C VAL A 52 -11.06 3.93 4.22
N GLU A 53 -12.13 4.47 3.66
CA GLU A 53 -13.17 5.17 4.42
C GLU A 53 -13.95 4.24 5.35
N GLY A 54 -14.19 3.00 4.92
CA GLY A 54 -14.78 1.97 5.77
C GLY A 54 -13.88 1.63 6.96
N ILE A 55 -12.58 1.46 6.71
CA ILE A 55 -11.58 1.21 7.77
C ILE A 55 -11.52 2.37 8.76
N LYS A 56 -11.49 3.63 8.27
CA LYS A 56 -11.54 4.82 9.13
C LYS A 56 -12.75 4.79 10.05
N LYS A 57 -13.94 4.56 9.49
CA LYS A 57 -15.19 4.51 10.26
C LYS A 57 -15.15 3.48 11.39
N GLU A 58 -14.63 2.27 11.13
CA GLU A 58 -14.55 1.23 12.15
C GLU A 58 -13.52 1.57 13.26
N ILE A 59 -12.38 2.17 12.92
CA ILE A 59 -11.43 2.68 13.91
C ILE A 59 -12.07 3.76 14.78
N TYR A 60 -12.79 4.71 14.18
CA TYR A 60 -13.49 5.76 14.92
C TYR A 60 -14.58 5.19 15.84
N ALA A 61 -15.32 4.16 15.38
CA ALA A 61 -16.32 3.46 16.20
C ALA A 61 -15.67 2.71 17.38
N ALA A 62 -14.45 2.19 17.20
CA ALA A 62 -13.65 1.57 18.25
C ALA A 62 -12.94 2.58 19.18
N GLY A 63 -13.13 3.89 18.97
CA GLY A 63 -12.57 4.95 19.83
C GLY A 63 -11.17 5.43 19.45
N GLY A 64 -10.65 5.06 18.28
CA GLY A 64 -9.38 5.58 17.74
C GLY A 64 -9.56 6.84 16.88
N LEU A 65 -8.47 7.57 16.65
CA LEU A 65 -8.35 8.61 15.62
C LEU A 65 -7.68 8.00 14.39
N ALA A 66 -8.44 7.81 13.31
CA ALA A 66 -7.92 7.22 12.08
C ALA A 66 -7.32 8.30 11.16
N LEU A 67 -6.02 8.19 10.86
CA LEU A 67 -5.33 9.07 9.93
C LEU A 67 -4.70 8.25 8.81
N GLU A 68 -5.02 8.58 7.56
CA GLU A 68 -4.45 7.93 6.38
C GLU A 68 -3.11 8.57 6.02
N LEU A 69 -2.10 7.73 5.85
CA LEU A 69 -0.72 8.11 5.57
C LEU A 69 -0.27 7.38 4.30
N PRO A 70 -0.19 8.09 3.15
CA PRO A 70 0.27 7.49 1.91
C PRO A 70 1.72 7.03 1.99
N VAL A 71 2.02 5.91 1.34
CA VAL A 71 3.39 5.41 1.15
C VAL A 71 3.62 4.88 -0.26
N THR A 72 4.88 4.66 -0.60
CA THR A 72 5.31 4.12 -1.89
C THR A 72 4.64 2.77 -2.18
N GLY A 73 3.97 2.68 -3.33
CA GLY A 73 3.22 1.50 -3.77
C GLY A 73 3.58 1.03 -5.17
N ILE A 74 4.84 0.70 -5.44
CA ILE A 74 5.28 0.31 -6.79
C ILE A 74 4.67 -1.02 -7.27
N CYS A 75 4.52 -1.16 -8.60
CA CYS A 75 4.09 -2.38 -9.25
C CYS A 75 5.23 -3.03 -10.05
N ASP A 76 5.81 -4.12 -9.52
CA ASP A 76 6.85 -4.91 -10.20
C ASP A 76 6.41 -5.35 -11.61
N GLY A 77 5.12 -5.67 -11.78
CA GLY A 77 4.56 -6.08 -13.07
C GLY A 77 4.67 -5.03 -14.17
N ILE A 78 4.62 -3.73 -13.83
CA ILE A 78 4.66 -2.64 -14.81
C ILE A 78 6.09 -2.33 -15.25
N CYS A 79 7.04 -2.33 -14.33
CA CYS A 79 8.44 -2.03 -14.66
C CYS A 79 9.21 -3.27 -15.13
N SER A 80 8.60 -4.46 -15.10
CA SER A 80 9.21 -5.70 -15.59
C SER A 80 9.75 -5.54 -17.02
N ASN A 81 10.97 -6.00 -17.26
CA ASN A 81 11.69 -5.87 -18.54
C ASN A 81 11.99 -4.43 -19.00
N THR A 82 11.98 -3.46 -18.09
CA THR A 82 12.45 -2.09 -18.35
C THR A 82 13.76 -1.83 -17.60
N ALA A 83 14.50 -0.78 -17.96
CA ALA A 83 15.67 -0.36 -17.18
C ALA A 83 15.32 0.01 -15.72
N GLY A 84 14.06 0.33 -15.44
CA GLY A 84 13.56 0.64 -14.10
C GLY A 84 13.45 -0.58 -13.18
N ASP A 85 13.42 -1.80 -13.72
CA ASP A 85 13.30 -3.04 -12.93
C ASP A 85 14.42 -3.17 -11.89
N ARG A 86 15.59 -2.56 -12.14
CA ARG A 86 16.71 -2.48 -11.17
C ARG A 86 16.34 -1.83 -9.83
N TYR A 87 15.25 -1.07 -9.77
CA TYR A 87 14.76 -0.41 -8.56
C TYR A 87 13.71 -1.21 -7.79
N THR A 88 13.21 -2.34 -8.30
CA THR A 88 12.12 -3.11 -7.64
C THR A 88 12.55 -3.62 -6.28
N LEU A 89 13.64 -4.37 -6.20
CA LEU A 89 14.13 -4.91 -4.93
C LEU A 89 14.56 -3.80 -3.94
N PRO A 90 15.35 -2.78 -4.33
CA PRO A 90 15.66 -1.65 -3.45
C PRO A 90 14.44 -0.90 -2.92
N ALA A 91 13.34 -0.84 -3.68
CA ALA A 91 12.12 -0.18 -3.23
C ALA A 91 11.49 -0.84 -1.98
N ARG A 92 11.78 -2.12 -1.71
CA ARG A 92 11.37 -2.77 -0.45
C ARG A 92 11.94 -2.04 0.78
N ASP A 93 13.24 -1.74 0.75
CA ASP A 93 13.93 -1.07 1.87
C ASP A 93 13.52 0.40 1.96
N MET A 94 13.20 1.03 0.84
CA MET A 94 12.58 2.37 0.78
C MET A 94 11.22 2.38 1.49
N VAL A 95 10.30 1.46 1.12
CA VAL A 95 8.99 1.31 1.78
C VAL A 95 9.17 1.04 3.27
N SER A 96 10.10 0.17 3.64
CA SER A 96 10.37 -0.11 5.06
C SER A 96 10.80 1.15 5.81
N SER A 97 11.68 1.95 5.22
CA SER A 97 12.19 3.18 5.85
C SER A 97 11.11 4.26 5.92
N GLU A 98 10.25 4.35 4.90
CA GLU A 98 9.13 5.28 4.84
C GLU A 98 8.10 5.01 5.94
N VAL A 99 7.68 3.75 6.09
CA VAL A 99 6.71 3.34 7.12
C VAL A 99 7.28 3.52 8.52
N GLU A 100 8.54 3.14 8.75
CA GLU A 100 9.25 3.35 10.01
C GLU A 100 9.30 4.84 10.37
N THR A 101 9.66 5.69 9.40
CA THR A 101 9.72 7.14 9.57
C THR A 101 8.35 7.73 9.92
N LEU A 102 7.30 7.33 9.20
CA LEU A 102 5.94 7.78 9.48
C LEU A 102 5.49 7.37 10.89
N ALA A 103 5.78 6.13 11.29
CA ALA A 103 5.36 5.60 12.58
C ALA A 103 6.06 6.26 13.77
N GLU A 104 7.36 6.55 13.64
CA GLU A 104 8.16 7.20 14.69
C GLU A 104 7.88 8.71 14.76
N LEU A 105 7.90 9.43 13.63
CA LEU A 105 7.71 10.89 13.63
C LEU A 105 6.31 11.31 14.06
N ASN A 106 5.29 10.51 13.76
CA ASN A 106 3.92 10.76 14.21
C ASN A 106 3.59 10.07 15.53
N MET A 107 4.53 9.31 16.11
CA MET A 107 4.36 8.50 17.32
C MET A 107 3.05 7.68 17.31
N LEU A 108 2.75 7.02 16.19
CA LEU A 108 1.51 6.24 16.01
C LEU A 108 1.31 5.20 17.14
N GLU A 109 0.09 4.97 17.58
CA GLU A 109 -0.18 3.99 18.64
C GLU A 109 -0.58 2.63 18.09
N GLY A 110 -0.98 2.59 16.82
CA GLY A 110 -1.16 1.37 16.04
C GLY A 110 -1.17 1.64 14.54
N MET A 111 -1.07 0.57 13.75
CA MET A 111 -1.06 0.66 12.29
C MET A 111 -1.99 -0.35 11.63
N ILE A 112 -2.68 0.09 10.58
CA ILE A 112 -3.28 -0.79 9.57
C ILE A 112 -2.54 -0.58 8.27
N MET A 113 -1.85 -1.61 7.79
CA MET A 113 -1.02 -1.55 6.58
C MET A 113 -1.79 -2.11 5.39
N LEU A 114 -1.95 -1.31 4.33
CA LEU A 114 -2.64 -1.69 3.11
C LEU A 114 -1.61 -1.92 2.00
N ALA A 115 -1.34 -3.18 1.67
CA ALA A 115 -0.44 -3.57 0.58
C ALA A 115 -0.82 -4.89 -0.07
N SER A 116 -0.40 -5.09 -1.32
CA SER A 116 -0.61 -6.34 -2.05
C SER A 116 0.54 -6.73 -2.97
N CYS A 117 1.32 -5.77 -3.46
CA CYS A 117 2.36 -6.00 -4.45
C CYS A 117 3.65 -6.52 -3.81
N ASP A 118 4.43 -7.26 -4.61
CA ASP A 118 5.51 -8.14 -4.20
C ASP A 118 6.48 -7.49 -3.20
N LYS A 119 7.10 -6.35 -3.52
CA LYS A 119 8.12 -5.72 -2.66
C LYS A 119 7.56 -4.82 -1.56
N VAL A 120 6.31 -4.39 -1.69
CA VAL A 120 5.67 -3.48 -0.73
C VAL A 120 5.27 -4.24 0.54
N VAL A 121 4.69 -5.43 0.40
CA VAL A 121 4.30 -6.30 1.53
C VAL A 121 5.46 -6.58 2.50
N PRO A 122 6.61 -7.13 2.07
CA PRO A 122 7.74 -7.37 2.97
C PRO A 122 8.37 -6.07 3.46
N GLY A 123 8.38 -4.98 2.68
CA GLY A 123 8.86 -3.67 3.13
C GLY A 123 8.06 -3.15 4.33
N MET A 124 6.72 -3.21 4.25
CA MET A 124 5.83 -2.85 5.34
C MET A 124 6.01 -3.77 6.57
N ILE A 125 6.14 -5.09 6.37
CA ILE A 125 6.35 -6.03 7.48
C ILE A 125 7.69 -5.77 8.18
N MET A 126 8.76 -5.47 7.43
CA MET A 126 10.06 -5.10 8.00
C MET A 126 9.93 -3.87 8.89
N ALA A 127 9.22 -2.84 8.46
CA ALA A 127 8.95 -1.65 9.27
C ALA A 127 8.14 -1.98 10.53
N ALA A 128 7.04 -2.74 10.39
CA ALA A 128 6.20 -3.12 11.51
C ALA A 128 6.99 -3.84 12.62
N LEU A 129 7.92 -4.72 12.24
CA LEU A 129 8.79 -5.42 13.18
C LEU A 129 9.83 -4.52 13.85
N ARG A 130 10.34 -3.49 13.14
CA ARG A 130 11.28 -2.50 13.71
C ARG A 130 10.59 -1.58 14.71
N VAL A 131 9.43 -1.07 14.33
CA VAL A 131 8.62 -0.13 15.11
C VAL A 131 7.99 -0.82 16.32
N ASN A 132 7.55 -2.07 16.15
CA ASN A 132 7.03 -2.94 17.21
C ASN A 132 5.86 -2.33 18.01
N ILE A 133 4.87 -1.80 17.30
CA ILE A 133 3.56 -1.37 17.83
C ILE A 133 2.44 -2.27 17.28
N PRO A 134 1.25 -2.32 17.92
CA PRO A 134 0.11 -3.07 17.42
C PRO A 134 -0.16 -2.79 15.94
N THR A 135 -0.03 -3.81 15.10
CA THR A 135 -0.08 -3.66 13.64
C THR A 135 -0.86 -4.80 13.01
N VAL A 136 -1.73 -4.46 12.05
CA VAL A 136 -2.45 -5.42 11.21
C VAL A 136 -2.15 -5.14 9.75
N MET A 137 -1.82 -6.18 8.98
CA MET A 137 -1.73 -6.10 7.52
C MET A 137 -3.07 -6.48 6.91
N PHE A 138 -3.60 -5.62 6.04
CA PHE A 138 -4.77 -5.88 5.23
C PHE A 138 -4.36 -5.98 3.76
N THR A 139 -4.41 -7.18 3.20
CA THR A 139 -3.97 -7.43 1.83
C THR A 139 -5.06 -7.13 0.82
N GLY A 140 -4.71 -6.53 -0.33
CA GLY A 140 -5.66 -6.18 -1.40
C GLY A 140 -6.31 -7.37 -2.11
N GLY A 141 -5.77 -8.58 -1.92
CA GLY A 141 -6.27 -9.80 -2.55
C GLY A 141 -5.68 -10.03 -3.94
N PHE A 142 -6.14 -11.10 -4.60
CA PHE A 142 -5.69 -11.45 -5.94
C PHE A 142 -6.54 -10.78 -7.01
N MET A 143 -5.93 -10.47 -8.16
CA MET A 143 -6.68 -10.02 -9.34
C MET A 143 -7.45 -11.19 -9.93
N ALA A 144 -8.71 -10.97 -10.30
CA ALA A 144 -9.47 -11.94 -11.08
C ALA A 144 -8.76 -12.26 -12.40
N SER A 145 -8.81 -13.52 -12.82
CA SER A 145 -8.25 -13.92 -14.11
C SER A 145 -9.07 -13.36 -15.26
N GLY A 146 -8.41 -13.11 -16.40
CA GLY A 146 -9.10 -12.87 -17.66
C GLY A 146 -9.53 -14.16 -18.34
N GLU A 147 -10.26 -14.04 -19.44
CA GLU A 147 -10.60 -15.17 -20.32
C GLU A 147 -10.33 -14.79 -21.77
N HIS A 148 -9.66 -15.67 -22.51
CA HIS A 148 -9.47 -15.54 -23.95
C HIS A 148 -9.76 -16.87 -24.64
N LYS A 149 -10.73 -16.88 -25.57
CA LYS A 149 -11.18 -18.07 -26.31
C LYS A 149 -11.54 -19.25 -25.38
N GLY A 150 -12.27 -18.99 -24.29
CA GLY A 150 -12.69 -20.00 -23.31
C GLY A 150 -11.54 -20.55 -22.44
N LYS A 151 -10.37 -19.92 -22.45
CA LYS A 151 -9.24 -20.27 -21.58
C LYS A 151 -8.97 -19.14 -20.61
N MET A 152 -8.76 -19.52 -19.34
CA MET A 152 -8.32 -18.62 -18.30
C MET A 152 -6.94 -18.05 -18.64
N ILE A 153 -6.79 -16.73 -18.51
CA ILE A 153 -5.52 -16.02 -18.74
C ILE A 153 -5.17 -15.11 -17.55
N THR A 154 -3.88 -14.82 -17.42
CA THR A 154 -3.28 -14.02 -16.35
C THR A 154 -2.10 -13.23 -16.93
N LEU A 155 -1.48 -12.37 -16.13
CA LEU A 155 -0.30 -11.61 -16.56
C LEU A 155 0.82 -12.50 -17.13
N ALA A 156 1.01 -13.72 -16.61
CA ALA A 156 2.02 -14.65 -17.12
C ALA A 156 1.81 -15.01 -18.60
N HIS A 157 0.55 -15.11 -19.04
CA HIS A 157 0.20 -15.44 -20.41
C HIS A 157 0.56 -14.32 -21.38
N THR A 158 0.69 -13.06 -20.94
CA THR A 158 1.16 -11.98 -21.82
C THR A 158 2.62 -12.16 -22.23
N LYS A 159 3.48 -12.65 -21.32
CA LYS A 159 4.88 -12.99 -21.61
C LYS A 159 4.97 -14.17 -22.58
N GLN A 160 4.15 -15.20 -22.37
CA GLN A 160 4.06 -16.36 -23.26
C GLN A 160 3.55 -15.95 -24.65
N GLY A 161 2.51 -15.12 -24.72
CA GLY A 161 1.97 -14.59 -25.98
C GLY A 161 2.98 -13.76 -26.75
N TYR A 162 3.80 -12.95 -26.08
CA TYR A 162 4.89 -12.23 -26.73
C TYR A 162 5.92 -13.19 -27.34
N ALA A 163 6.34 -14.22 -26.60
CA ALA A 163 7.28 -15.22 -27.10
C ALA A 163 6.73 -15.97 -28.33
N ALA A 164 5.46 -16.43 -28.27
CA ALA A 164 4.79 -17.10 -29.38
C ALA A 164 4.68 -16.21 -30.62
N TYR A 165 4.41 -14.91 -30.44
CA TYR A 165 4.38 -13.95 -31.55
C TYR A 165 5.75 -13.80 -32.21
N ILE A 166 6.82 -13.67 -31.43
CA ILE A 166 8.20 -13.56 -31.96
C ILE A 166 8.63 -14.85 -32.67
N ALA A 167 8.19 -16.02 -32.19
CA ALA A 167 8.45 -17.31 -32.83
C ALA A 167 7.66 -17.53 -34.14
N GLY A 168 6.62 -16.72 -34.40
CA GLY A 168 5.74 -16.87 -35.57
C GLY A 168 4.56 -17.81 -35.36
N ASP A 169 4.33 -18.29 -34.13
CA ASP A 169 3.26 -19.24 -33.79
C ASP A 169 1.87 -18.57 -33.75
N ILE A 170 1.83 -17.27 -33.43
CA ILE A 170 0.60 -16.47 -33.41
C ILE A 170 0.79 -15.13 -34.10
N THR A 171 -0.31 -14.54 -34.55
CA THR A 171 -0.28 -13.20 -35.16
C THR A 171 -0.09 -12.10 -34.10
N LYS A 172 0.41 -10.93 -34.52
CA LYS A 172 0.47 -9.74 -33.65
C LYS A 172 -0.89 -9.36 -33.07
N ARG A 173 -1.97 -9.57 -33.85
CA ARG A 173 -3.34 -9.32 -33.42
C ARG A 173 -3.73 -10.23 -32.26
N GLU A 174 -3.51 -11.54 -32.41
CA GLU A 174 -3.79 -12.51 -31.36
C GLU A 174 -2.99 -12.23 -30.08
N TYR A 175 -1.72 -11.84 -30.21
CA TYR A 175 -0.94 -11.39 -29.04
C TYR A 175 -1.59 -10.18 -28.36
N LYS A 176 -2.02 -9.17 -29.11
CA LYS A 176 -2.67 -7.98 -28.54
C LYS A 176 -4.04 -8.28 -27.92
N ASP A 177 -4.75 -9.29 -28.41
CA ASP A 177 -5.99 -9.78 -27.80
C ASP A 177 -5.75 -10.53 -26.49
N ILE A 178 -4.55 -11.08 -26.24
CA ILE A 178 -4.14 -11.66 -24.94
C ILE A 178 -3.78 -10.54 -23.94
N VAL A 179 -3.25 -9.42 -24.42
CA VAL A 179 -2.86 -8.26 -23.59
C VAL A 179 -4.09 -7.47 -23.10
N ARG A 180 -5.16 -7.45 -23.89
CA ARG A 180 -6.42 -6.74 -23.57
C ARG A 180 -7.32 -7.58 -22.67
#